data_AF-A0A135SDE7-F1
#
_entry.id   AF-A0A135SDE7-F1
#
_cell.length_a   1.000
_cell.length_b   1.000
_cell.length_c   1.000
_cell.angle_alpha   90.00
_cell.angle_beta   90.00
_cell.angle_gamma   90.00
#
_symmetry.space_group_name_H-M   'P 1'
#
loop_
_entity.id
_entity.type
_entity.pdbx_description
1 polymer ?
#
loop_
_entity_poly.entity_id
_entity_poly.type
_entity_poly.pdbx_seq_one_letter_code
_entity_poly.pdbx_strand_id
1 'polypeptide(L)'
;MYLAKSIFYAAFSASVSFTSVQAQVADYPFDINGAFEGASASTTDFNTGGTFRCNGHAITVPKNLQVTFPAAFIPFKEFVGSSGGYTGYNCEVTGNVVNGVPIAAQVSIAQSLLNGASGFVDSVNTDGRIKLTDGSTIRINDPNAIYSVGYTSQPFFTADDANPSISSFSGFPMCVPRSATDALCPQSNRPDVTPGVKQGLFKAPDALVMAPIVAGDFVEYSGVQSGSEIIVYNLVVSNVQITTSGAPTYIRMEDANIGVWTADTANQEIAQTRFVGYTSDSAANVNPIKIYAIEYDPCTGEAVDREIAGVSVPSTEVRNKFEYRIKATQNDNYAREYRVVAGTGTVKTKNGIMAGQYVMPVSEWIQPEDSTPGRPPSPHDFRSYAFLAKGLGRDVEGNLWGPLNPFPQTGATLYDNSKCPPATTPTTGTGTGTGTGTGTSTTPATAASSSAAAVKYKDVVTMPTYNWVSSQSGTLTVGCQSNSTDDAAVAMKLSYTNKDGTTTGLAMTSGGKGLWNFNSNKIKQPTTGTVICKSGLGGQVAR
;
A
#
# COMPACT_ATOMS: atom_id res chain seq x y z
N MET A 1 5.49 28.23 95.62
CA MET A 1 5.10 28.41 94.21
C MET A 1 6.01 27.51 93.37
N TYR A 2 5.40 26.53 92.68
CA TYR A 2 5.89 25.66 91.60
C TYR A 2 7.00 24.60 91.80
N LEU A 3 6.54 23.35 91.64
CA LEU A 3 7.21 22.09 91.27
C LEU A 3 8.06 22.21 89.98
N ALA A 4 9.10 21.36 89.85
CA ALA A 4 9.23 20.46 88.69
C ALA A 4 10.27 19.35 88.92
N LYS A 5 9.80 18.09 88.83
CA LYS A 5 10.60 16.85 88.69
C LYS A 5 11.12 16.76 87.25
N SER A 6 12.38 16.40 87.06
CA SER A 6 12.90 15.98 85.73
C SER A 6 12.83 14.46 85.63
N ILE A 7 12.05 13.97 84.67
CA ILE A 7 11.91 12.56 84.29
C ILE A 7 12.55 12.38 82.91
N PHE A 8 13.34 11.32 82.81
CA PHE A 8 13.96 10.76 81.61
C PHE A 8 13.00 10.65 80.41
N TYR A 9 13.49 10.95 79.21
CA TYR A 9 12.92 10.43 77.96
C TYR A 9 14.00 9.70 77.16
N ALA A 10 13.75 8.41 76.93
CA ALA A 10 14.53 7.51 76.10
C ALA A 10 14.24 7.80 74.61
N ALA A 11 15.30 7.90 73.81
CA ALA A 11 15.20 8.01 72.36
C ALA A 11 14.91 6.64 71.75
N PHE A 12 13.77 6.51 71.07
CA PHE A 12 13.42 5.35 70.25
C PHE A 12 13.77 5.68 68.80
N SER A 13 14.80 5.01 68.25
CA SER A 13 15.20 5.15 66.86
C SER A 13 14.30 4.29 65.98
N ALA A 14 13.33 4.90 65.29
CA ALA A 14 12.54 4.23 64.27
C ALA A 14 13.28 4.26 62.93
N SER A 15 13.88 3.13 62.54
CA SER A 15 14.40 2.91 61.20
C SER A 15 13.24 2.70 60.22
N VAL A 16 12.82 3.80 59.56
CA VAL A 16 11.87 3.77 58.45
C VAL A 16 12.58 3.19 57.23
N SER A 17 12.24 1.96 56.86
CA SER A 17 12.65 1.36 55.59
C SER A 17 11.83 2.02 54.48
N PHE A 18 12.46 2.91 53.72
CA PHE A 18 11.89 3.41 52.47
C PHE A 18 11.95 2.27 51.45
N THR A 19 10.86 1.50 51.31
CA THR A 19 10.61 0.78 50.06
C THR A 19 10.41 1.85 48.99
N SER A 20 11.45 2.09 48.19
CA SER A 20 11.33 2.88 46.97
C SER A 20 10.33 2.17 46.05
N VAL A 21 9.07 2.56 46.12
CA VAL A 21 8.14 2.35 45.03
C VAL A 21 8.70 3.21 43.90
N GLN A 22 9.49 2.61 43.00
CA GLN A 22 9.75 3.23 41.71
C GLN A 22 8.36 3.42 41.09
N ALA A 23 7.89 4.68 41.05
CA ALA A 23 6.75 5.04 40.25
C ALA A 23 7.02 4.48 38.85
N GLN A 24 6.16 3.58 38.38
CA GLN A 24 6.28 3.03 37.04
C GLN A 24 6.23 4.23 36.09
N VAL A 25 7.35 4.53 35.43
CA VAL A 25 7.45 5.67 34.53
C VAL A 25 6.44 5.41 33.42
N ALA A 26 5.46 6.31 33.28
CA ALA A 26 4.48 6.23 32.20
C ALA A 26 5.20 6.23 30.86
N ASP A 27 4.65 5.52 29.88
CA ASP A 27 5.18 5.54 28.52
C ASP A 27 5.24 6.98 28.00
N TYR A 28 6.28 7.30 27.23
CA TYR A 28 6.43 8.61 26.58
C TYR A 28 6.95 8.46 25.16
N PRO A 29 6.64 9.39 24.25
CA PRO A 29 6.96 9.26 22.83
C PRO A 29 8.42 9.58 22.55
N PHE A 30 8.90 9.08 21.41
CA PHE A 30 10.08 9.61 20.75
C PHE A 30 9.89 9.61 19.23
N ASP A 31 10.47 10.63 18.60
CA ASP A 31 10.61 10.76 17.15
C ASP A 31 12.07 11.13 16.88
N ILE A 32 12.82 10.21 16.28
CA ILE A 32 14.26 10.36 16.08
C ILE A 32 14.55 10.44 14.59
N ASN A 33 15.02 11.61 14.18
CA ASN A 33 15.50 11.88 12.83
C ASN A 33 17.00 12.20 12.87
N GLY A 34 17.79 11.55 12.03
CA GLY A 34 19.23 11.86 11.91
C GLY A 34 20.02 10.75 11.23
N ALA A 35 21.32 10.66 11.51
CA ALA A 35 22.20 9.73 10.82
C ALA A 35 21.98 8.28 11.27
N PHE A 36 21.83 7.38 10.30
CA PHE A 36 21.85 5.94 10.53
C PHE A 36 23.27 5.46 10.82
N GLU A 37 23.44 4.76 11.94
CA GLU A 37 24.75 4.35 12.46
C GLU A 37 24.95 2.84 12.42
N GLY A 38 23.90 2.06 12.18
CA GLY A 38 23.97 0.61 12.08
C GLY A 38 22.76 -0.09 12.71
N ALA A 39 22.62 -1.37 12.37
CA ALA A 39 21.58 -2.23 12.92
C ALA A 39 22.12 -3.65 13.12
N SER A 40 21.53 -4.39 14.05
CA SER A 40 21.87 -5.79 14.33
C SER A 40 20.62 -6.59 14.64
N ALA A 41 20.48 -7.76 14.02
CA ALA A 41 19.41 -8.70 14.32
C ALA A 41 19.70 -9.51 15.60
N SER A 42 18.69 -9.75 16.43
CA SER A 42 18.82 -10.57 17.64
C SER A 42 18.86 -12.07 17.35
N THR A 43 18.19 -12.52 16.29
CA THR A 43 18.14 -13.93 15.88
C THR A 43 18.24 -14.07 14.37
N THR A 44 18.24 -15.30 13.87
CA THR A 44 18.20 -15.62 12.45
C THR A 44 16.78 -15.81 11.90
N ASP A 45 15.75 -15.65 12.74
CA ASP A 45 14.35 -15.81 12.34
C ASP A 45 13.97 -14.80 11.26
N PHE A 46 13.07 -15.17 10.35
CA PHE A 46 12.59 -14.29 9.28
C PHE A 46 12.01 -12.97 9.83
N ASN A 47 11.33 -13.03 10.98
CA ASN A 47 10.72 -11.89 11.67
C ASN A 47 11.52 -11.40 12.88
N THR A 48 12.83 -11.62 12.92
CA THR A 48 13.68 -11.13 14.01
C THR A 48 13.52 -9.63 14.22
N GLY A 49 13.52 -9.21 15.49
CA GLY A 49 13.81 -7.83 15.87
C GLY A 49 15.31 -7.63 16.08
N GLY A 50 15.67 -6.59 16.82
CA GLY A 50 17.06 -6.33 17.18
C GLY A 50 17.33 -4.93 17.70
N THR A 51 18.47 -4.38 17.32
CA THR A 51 18.89 -3.03 17.70
C THR A 51 19.11 -2.19 16.46
N PHE A 52 18.67 -0.94 16.52
CA PHE A 52 18.85 0.06 15.47
C PHE A 52 19.48 1.31 16.08
N ARG A 53 20.53 1.85 15.47
CA ARG A 53 21.22 3.05 15.95
C ARG A 53 20.96 4.23 15.01
N CYS A 54 20.38 5.29 15.57
CA CYS A 54 19.96 6.47 14.85
C CYS A 54 20.29 7.71 15.68
N ASN A 55 21.08 8.63 15.12
CA ASN A 55 21.41 9.91 15.76
C ASN A 55 21.90 9.79 17.22
N GLY A 56 22.77 8.83 17.49
CA GLY A 56 23.31 8.52 18.81
C GLY A 56 22.42 7.65 19.70
N HIS A 57 21.14 7.45 19.35
CA HIS A 57 20.21 6.64 20.11
C HIS A 57 20.30 5.16 19.71
N ALA A 58 20.25 4.28 20.71
CA ALA A 58 20.05 2.85 20.50
C ALA A 58 18.59 2.49 20.77
N ILE A 59 17.90 1.98 19.76
CA ILE A 59 16.47 1.68 19.80
C ILE A 59 16.25 0.18 19.64
N THR A 60 15.32 -0.37 20.42
CA THR A 60 14.86 -1.76 20.26
C THR A 60 13.92 -1.85 19.08
N VAL A 61 14.24 -2.71 18.12
CA VAL A 61 13.35 -3.07 17.02
C VAL A 61 12.59 -4.33 17.41
N PRO A 62 11.24 -4.29 17.48
CA PRO A 62 10.43 -5.47 17.77
C PRO A 62 10.52 -6.56 16.71
N LYS A 63 10.19 -7.80 17.09
CA LYS A 63 9.84 -8.84 16.12
C LYS A 63 8.70 -8.36 15.22
N ASN A 64 8.68 -8.86 13.99
CA ASN A 64 7.70 -8.54 12.93
C ASN A 64 7.77 -7.13 12.34
N LEU A 65 8.64 -6.23 12.84
CA LEU A 65 8.81 -4.91 12.23
C LEU A 65 9.48 -5.05 10.85
N GLN A 66 8.94 -4.33 9.86
CA GLN A 66 9.52 -4.16 8.53
C GLN A 66 9.97 -2.70 8.38
N VAL A 67 11.15 -2.49 7.80
CA VAL A 67 11.69 -1.15 7.51
C VAL A 67 11.03 -0.62 6.25
N THR A 68 10.48 0.59 6.34
CA THR A 68 9.79 1.25 5.22
C THR A 68 10.78 1.90 4.28
N PHE A 69 10.63 1.60 3.00
CA PHE A 69 11.27 2.25 1.86
C PHE A 69 10.17 2.78 0.91
N PRO A 70 10.50 3.62 -0.10
CA PRO A 70 9.50 4.29 -0.92
C PRO A 70 8.43 3.39 -1.55
N ALA A 71 8.80 2.18 -1.98
CA ALA A 71 7.90 1.22 -2.62
C ALA A 71 7.94 -0.18 -1.98
N ALA A 72 8.56 -0.33 -0.80
CA ALA A 72 8.79 -1.64 -0.21
C ALA A 72 8.81 -1.60 1.32
N PHE A 73 8.38 -2.71 1.93
CA PHE A 73 8.54 -2.97 3.35
C PHE A 73 9.51 -4.14 3.52
N ILE A 74 10.71 -3.84 4.03
CA ILE A 74 11.82 -4.79 4.07
C ILE A 74 11.87 -5.47 5.45
N PRO A 75 11.79 -6.82 5.54
CA PRO A 75 12.08 -7.55 6.76
C PRO A 75 13.33 -7.06 7.48
N PHE A 76 13.27 -6.84 8.80
CA PHE A 76 14.42 -6.32 9.53
C PHE A 76 15.69 -7.18 9.38
N LYS A 77 15.54 -8.50 9.28
CA LYS A 77 16.63 -9.44 8.94
C LYS A 77 17.34 -9.08 7.64
N GLU A 78 16.56 -8.85 6.58
CA GLU A 78 17.07 -8.54 5.25
C GLU A 78 17.72 -7.14 5.23
N PHE A 79 17.08 -6.17 5.89
CA PHE A 79 17.65 -4.84 6.05
C PHE A 79 19.04 -4.89 6.72
N VAL A 80 19.19 -5.62 7.82
CA VAL A 80 20.48 -5.78 8.52
C VAL A 80 21.54 -6.41 7.60
N GLY A 81 21.15 -7.35 6.72
CA GLY A 81 22.06 -7.96 5.76
C GLY A 81 22.68 -6.98 4.76
N SER A 82 21.99 -5.86 4.48
CA SER A 82 22.42 -4.81 3.55
C SER A 82 22.74 -3.48 4.22
N SER A 83 22.61 -3.38 5.55
CA SER A 83 22.59 -2.08 6.24
C SER A 83 23.91 -1.32 6.19
N GLY A 84 25.04 -2.00 5.94
CA GLY A 84 26.33 -1.35 5.76
C GLY A 84 26.37 -0.36 4.59
N GLY A 85 25.49 -0.52 3.60
CA GLY A 85 25.35 0.42 2.48
C GLY A 85 24.60 1.71 2.79
N TYR A 86 24.01 1.83 4.00
CA TYR A 86 23.17 2.97 4.38
C TYR A 86 23.76 3.81 5.51
N THR A 87 24.97 3.52 5.99
CA THR A 87 25.60 4.33 7.05
C THR A 87 25.66 5.81 6.64
N GLY A 88 25.20 6.69 7.52
CA GLY A 88 25.11 8.13 7.27
C GLY A 88 23.87 8.57 6.48
N TYR A 89 23.04 7.64 6.00
CA TYR A 89 21.72 7.98 5.46
C TYR A 89 20.83 8.49 6.60
N ASN A 90 19.80 9.25 6.26
CA ASN A 90 18.81 9.66 7.25
C ASN A 90 17.95 8.46 7.64
N CYS A 91 17.90 8.18 8.93
CA CYS A 91 16.90 7.36 9.57
C CYS A 91 15.83 8.23 10.19
N GLU A 92 14.60 7.72 10.15
CA GLU A 92 13.46 8.24 10.90
C GLU A 92 12.85 7.07 11.67
N VAL A 93 12.74 7.23 12.99
CA VAL A 93 12.23 6.22 13.90
C VAL A 93 11.24 6.85 14.86
N THR A 94 10.00 6.36 14.80
CA THR A 94 8.91 6.76 15.70
C THR A 94 8.56 5.59 16.62
N GLY A 95 8.36 5.88 17.90
CA GLY A 95 8.04 4.87 18.90
C GLY A 95 7.76 5.47 20.28
N ASN A 96 7.72 4.60 21.30
CA ASN A 96 7.62 5.03 22.69
C ASN A 96 8.74 4.40 23.52
N VAL A 97 9.10 5.08 24.61
CA VAL A 97 9.88 4.48 25.69
C VAL A 97 8.91 3.78 26.64
N VAL A 98 9.01 2.46 26.72
CA VAL A 98 8.15 1.62 27.57
C VAL A 98 9.01 1.05 28.69
N ASN A 99 8.66 1.35 29.95
CA ASN A 99 9.44 0.98 31.13
C ASN A 99 10.95 1.31 31.00
N GLY A 100 11.28 2.46 30.41
CA GLY A 100 12.66 2.92 30.20
C GLY A 100 13.37 2.34 28.98
N VAL A 101 12.71 1.51 28.17
CA VAL A 101 13.27 0.93 26.93
C VAL A 101 12.68 1.63 25.70
N PRO A 102 13.48 2.27 24.82
CA PRO A 102 12.99 2.80 23.55
C PRO A 102 12.64 1.67 22.60
N ILE A 103 11.37 1.58 22.20
CA ILE A 103 10.84 0.55 21.30
C ILE A 103 10.28 1.21 20.05
N ALA A 104 10.81 0.85 18.88
CA ALA A 104 10.33 1.35 17.60
C ALA A 104 8.94 0.79 17.24
N ALA A 105 8.08 1.66 16.74
CA ALA A 105 6.84 1.29 16.06
C ALA A 105 7.02 1.30 14.54
N GLN A 106 7.80 2.27 14.04
CA GLN A 106 8.05 2.50 12.63
C GLN A 106 9.53 2.87 12.43
N VAL A 107 10.11 2.43 11.31
CA VAL A 107 11.49 2.73 10.91
C VAL A 107 11.48 3.00 9.41
N SER A 108 12.06 4.11 8.97
CA SER A 108 12.32 4.41 7.56
C SER A 108 13.77 4.83 7.33
N ILE A 109 14.25 4.66 6.09
CA ILE A 109 15.59 5.07 5.65
C ILE A 109 15.48 5.87 4.35
N ALA A 110 16.17 7.01 4.30
CA ALA A 110 16.32 7.84 3.11
C ALA A 110 17.75 8.36 3.00
N GLN A 111 18.31 8.50 1.78
CA GLN A 111 19.66 9.08 1.63
C GLN A 111 19.71 10.53 2.15
N SER A 112 18.64 11.29 1.95
CA SER A 112 18.42 12.60 2.53
C SER A 112 16.90 12.80 2.70
N LEU A 113 16.49 13.56 3.71
CA LEU A 113 15.08 13.90 3.87
C LEU A 113 14.68 14.87 2.75
N LEU A 114 13.48 14.67 2.19
CA LEU A 114 12.99 15.48 1.07
C LEU A 114 13.91 15.47 -0.17
N ASN A 115 14.62 14.36 -0.43
CA ASN A 115 15.53 14.24 -1.56
C ASN A 115 14.79 14.19 -2.90
N GLY A 116 14.51 15.37 -3.46
CA GLY A 116 13.87 15.55 -4.75
C GLY A 116 14.58 16.63 -5.58
N ALA A 117 14.48 16.50 -6.89
CA ALA A 117 15.04 17.45 -7.84
C ALA A 117 14.16 17.52 -9.10
N SER A 118 14.43 18.51 -9.94
CA SER A 118 13.76 18.68 -11.21
C SER A 118 14.69 19.19 -12.30
N GLY A 119 14.32 18.97 -13.56
CA GLY A 119 15.12 19.43 -14.69
C GLY A 119 14.50 19.08 -16.04
N PHE A 120 15.01 19.73 -17.09
CA PHE A 120 14.65 19.37 -18.46
C PHE A 120 15.47 18.18 -18.94
N VAL A 121 14.79 17.23 -19.59
CA VAL A 121 15.42 16.13 -20.29
C VAL A 121 16.11 16.66 -21.55
N ASP A 122 17.41 16.41 -21.66
CA ASP A 122 18.20 16.64 -22.86
C ASP A 122 18.11 15.44 -23.81
N SER A 123 18.35 14.23 -23.29
CA SER A 123 18.33 13.00 -24.08
C SER A 123 17.97 11.77 -23.25
N VAL A 124 17.39 10.78 -23.90
CA VAL A 124 17.04 9.48 -23.33
C VAL A 124 17.74 8.39 -24.13
N ASN A 125 18.43 7.48 -23.43
CA ASN A 125 19.17 6.38 -24.05
C ASN A 125 18.46 5.06 -23.79
N THR A 126 18.59 4.14 -24.75
CA THR A 126 17.96 2.81 -24.63
C THR A 126 18.60 1.92 -23.57
N ASP A 127 19.68 2.36 -22.93
CA ASP A 127 20.28 1.70 -21.77
C ASP A 127 19.67 2.15 -20.44
N GLY A 128 18.60 2.95 -20.46
CA GLY A 128 17.88 3.41 -19.27
C GLY A 128 18.31 4.78 -18.75
N ARG A 129 19.39 5.38 -19.29
CA ARG A 129 19.86 6.69 -18.84
C ARG A 129 19.05 7.84 -19.44
N ILE A 130 18.63 8.75 -18.57
CA ILE A 130 18.02 10.03 -18.91
C ILE A 130 19.04 11.11 -18.54
N LYS A 131 19.50 11.87 -19.53
CA LYS A 131 20.37 13.02 -19.31
C LYS A 131 19.53 14.28 -19.16
N LEU A 132 19.86 15.08 -18.15
CA LEU A 132 19.25 16.38 -17.92
C LEU A 132 20.14 17.49 -18.51
N THR A 133 19.54 18.63 -18.83
CA THR A 133 20.23 19.78 -19.44
C THR A 133 21.27 20.43 -18.52
N ASP A 134 21.20 20.17 -17.22
CA ASP A 134 22.18 20.62 -16.21
C ASP A 134 23.45 19.74 -16.15
N GLY A 135 23.49 18.64 -16.93
CA GLY A 135 24.58 17.67 -16.97
C GLY A 135 24.37 16.46 -16.07
N SER A 136 23.34 16.45 -15.21
CA SER A 136 22.99 15.31 -14.36
C SER A 136 22.49 14.14 -15.19
N THR A 137 22.77 12.91 -14.74
CA THR A 137 22.24 11.68 -15.35
C THR A 137 21.39 10.95 -14.32
N ILE A 138 20.15 10.65 -14.69
CA ILE A 138 19.21 9.89 -13.85
C ILE A 138 18.89 8.55 -14.51
N ARG A 139 18.53 7.55 -13.71
CA ARG A 139 18.11 6.22 -14.15
C ARG A 139 17.02 5.69 -13.25
N ILE A 140 15.98 5.10 -13.83
CA ILE A 140 14.88 4.50 -13.06
C ILE A 140 15.36 3.19 -12.43
N ASN A 141 15.12 3.03 -11.13
CA ASN A 141 15.40 1.80 -10.40
C ASN A 141 14.27 0.80 -10.55
N ASP A 142 14.27 0.12 -11.67
CA ASP A 142 13.16 -0.71 -12.12
C ASP A 142 13.63 -2.17 -12.23
N PRO A 143 13.70 -2.92 -11.11
CA PRO A 143 14.31 -4.26 -11.11
C PRO A 143 13.58 -5.25 -12.03
N ASN A 144 12.28 -5.04 -12.28
CA ASN A 144 11.45 -5.90 -13.12
C ASN A 144 11.31 -5.37 -14.56
N ALA A 145 12.04 -4.32 -14.92
CA ALA A 145 12.08 -3.74 -16.26
C ALA A 145 10.69 -3.34 -16.81
N ILE A 146 9.81 -2.82 -15.96
CA ILE A 146 8.45 -2.36 -16.32
C ILE A 146 8.47 -0.98 -17.01
N TYR A 147 9.31 -0.06 -16.55
CA TYR A 147 9.46 1.31 -17.07
C TYR A 147 10.67 1.50 -17.98
N SER A 148 11.68 0.66 -17.88
CA SER A 148 12.96 0.82 -18.55
C SER A 148 13.61 -0.54 -18.87
N VAL A 149 14.90 -0.55 -19.25
CA VAL A 149 15.68 -1.80 -19.40
C VAL A 149 16.00 -2.50 -18.08
N GLY A 150 15.71 -1.84 -16.97
CA GLY A 150 15.86 -2.32 -15.61
C GLY A 150 17.19 -1.97 -14.95
N TYR A 151 17.17 -1.97 -13.62
CA TYR A 151 18.30 -1.67 -12.75
C TYR A 151 18.09 -2.33 -11.39
N THR A 152 19.13 -2.97 -10.84
CA THR A 152 19.00 -3.80 -9.63
C THR A 152 20.01 -3.47 -8.54
N SER A 153 20.90 -2.49 -8.76
CA SER A 153 22.01 -2.21 -7.82
C SER A 153 21.58 -1.42 -6.58
N GLN A 154 20.31 -1.03 -6.49
CA GLN A 154 19.72 -0.35 -5.33
C GLN A 154 18.46 -1.10 -4.88
N PRO A 155 18.57 -2.29 -4.25
CA PRO A 155 17.46 -3.23 -4.13
C PRO A 155 16.26 -2.75 -3.31
N PHE A 156 16.42 -1.74 -2.45
CA PHE A 156 15.33 -1.24 -1.59
C PHE A 156 14.73 0.10 -2.05
N PHE A 157 15.41 0.86 -2.90
CA PHE A 157 14.93 2.16 -3.40
C PHE A 157 14.27 2.00 -4.79
N THR A 158 13.38 1.04 -4.94
CA THR A 158 12.81 0.66 -6.24
C THR A 158 11.67 1.58 -6.64
N ALA A 159 11.51 1.79 -7.95
CA ALA A 159 10.24 2.26 -8.48
C ALA A 159 9.16 1.22 -8.18
N ASP A 160 7.97 1.69 -7.84
CA ASP A 160 6.80 0.83 -7.70
C ASP A 160 6.33 0.44 -9.09
N ASP A 161 6.38 -0.86 -9.40
CA ASP A 161 6.09 -1.42 -10.71
C ASP A 161 4.66 -1.98 -10.83
N ALA A 162 3.87 -1.89 -9.74
CA ALA A 162 2.45 -2.19 -9.70
C ALA A 162 1.59 -0.93 -9.89
N ASN A 163 2.10 0.25 -9.50
CA ASN A 163 1.46 1.55 -9.62
C ASN A 163 2.21 2.48 -10.57
N PRO A 164 1.57 3.45 -11.25
CA PRO A 164 2.27 4.39 -12.14
C PRO A 164 3.16 5.39 -11.37
N SER A 165 4.25 4.93 -10.76
CA SER A 165 5.25 5.75 -10.04
C SER A 165 6.18 6.52 -10.99
N ILE A 166 6.23 6.11 -12.26
CA ILE A 166 6.84 6.85 -13.36
C ILE A 166 5.69 7.29 -14.27
N SER A 167 5.32 8.57 -14.22
CA SER A 167 4.08 9.04 -14.84
C SER A 167 4.18 10.41 -15.49
N SER A 168 3.19 10.75 -16.30
CA SER A 168 2.88 12.13 -16.68
C SER A 168 2.20 12.85 -15.52
N PHE A 169 1.96 14.16 -15.66
CA PHE A 169 1.23 14.96 -14.67
C PHE A 169 -0.12 14.32 -14.26
N SER A 170 -0.86 13.81 -15.24
CA SER A 170 -2.16 13.13 -15.09
C SER A 170 -2.11 11.71 -14.52
N GLY A 171 -0.93 11.16 -14.25
CA GLY A 171 -0.75 9.77 -13.78
C GLY A 171 -0.69 8.72 -14.88
N PHE A 172 -0.74 9.10 -16.16
CA PHE A 172 -0.53 8.15 -17.25
C PHE A 172 0.91 7.63 -17.21
N PRO A 173 1.16 6.31 -17.32
CA PRO A 173 2.48 5.76 -17.08
C PRO A 173 3.45 6.11 -18.21
N MET A 174 4.66 6.53 -17.82
CA MET A 174 5.73 6.95 -18.71
C MET A 174 6.88 5.94 -18.68
N CYS A 175 7.73 5.94 -19.69
CA CYS A 175 8.80 4.93 -19.81
C CYS A 175 10.05 5.46 -20.51
N VAL A 176 11.17 4.75 -20.32
CA VAL A 176 12.38 4.87 -21.12
C VAL A 176 12.39 3.76 -22.17
N PRO A 177 12.42 4.08 -23.48
CA PRO A 177 12.46 3.06 -24.52
C PRO A 177 13.63 2.11 -24.36
N ARG A 178 13.39 0.80 -24.48
CA ARG A 178 14.44 -0.24 -24.39
C ARG A 178 15.15 -0.49 -25.72
N SER A 179 14.55 -0.02 -26.81
CA SER A 179 15.07 -0.09 -28.18
C SER A 179 14.37 0.95 -29.06
N ALA A 180 14.84 1.13 -30.30
CA ALA A 180 14.19 2.02 -31.27
C ALA A 180 12.75 1.60 -31.63
N THR A 181 12.40 0.33 -31.45
CA THR A 181 11.09 -0.25 -31.76
C THR A 181 10.48 -0.95 -30.55
N ASP A 182 10.52 -0.30 -29.39
CA ASP A 182 9.95 -0.85 -28.15
C ASP A 182 8.41 -0.84 -28.20
N ALA A 183 7.80 -2.03 -28.27
CA ALA A 183 6.35 -2.19 -28.32
C ALA A 183 5.66 -1.83 -26.98
N LEU A 184 6.40 -1.83 -25.87
CA LEU A 184 5.91 -1.46 -24.54
C LEU A 184 6.19 0.02 -24.21
N CYS A 185 6.99 0.70 -25.02
CA CYS A 185 7.28 2.12 -24.89
C CYS A 185 7.37 2.82 -26.28
N PRO A 186 6.33 2.76 -27.12
CA PRO A 186 6.45 3.15 -28.51
C PRO A 186 6.36 4.67 -28.68
N GLN A 187 7.22 5.22 -29.56
CA GLN A 187 7.22 6.65 -29.88
C GLN A 187 5.87 7.15 -30.44
N SER A 188 5.08 6.26 -31.06
CA SER A 188 3.73 6.57 -31.54
C SER A 188 2.76 6.95 -30.42
N ASN A 189 3.04 6.57 -29.17
CA ASN A 189 2.22 6.97 -28.02
C ASN A 189 2.63 8.33 -27.42
N ARG A 190 3.59 9.02 -28.06
CA ARG A 190 4.05 10.37 -27.74
C ARG A 190 3.94 11.27 -28.99
N PRO A 191 2.70 11.64 -29.39
CA PRO A 191 2.46 12.43 -30.59
C PRO A 191 2.97 13.87 -30.45
N ASP A 192 3.11 14.54 -31.59
CA ASP A 192 3.33 15.98 -31.62
C ASP A 192 2.02 16.69 -31.26
N VAL A 193 2.08 17.60 -30.29
CA VAL A 193 0.98 18.50 -29.94
C VAL A 193 0.92 19.65 -30.95
N THR A 194 2.10 20.16 -31.31
CA THR A 194 2.34 21.02 -32.47
C THR A 194 3.60 20.51 -33.18
N PRO A 195 3.86 20.87 -34.45
CA PRO A 195 5.00 20.32 -35.19
C PRO A 195 6.32 20.46 -34.43
N GLY A 196 6.95 19.32 -34.09
CA GLY A 196 8.22 19.27 -33.36
C GLY A 196 8.12 19.46 -31.83
N VAL A 197 6.92 19.66 -31.27
CA VAL A 197 6.69 19.81 -29.83
C VAL A 197 5.84 18.66 -29.34
N LYS A 198 6.38 17.88 -28.40
CA LYS A 198 5.68 16.74 -27.79
C LYS A 198 5.06 17.10 -26.44
N GLN A 199 5.50 18.16 -25.79
CA GLN A 199 5.01 18.58 -24.47
C GLN A 199 3.64 19.26 -24.55
N GLY A 200 2.88 19.22 -23.45
CA GLY A 200 1.53 19.78 -23.36
C GLY A 200 0.44 18.73 -23.12
N LEU A 201 -0.78 19.08 -23.52
CA LEU A 201 -1.99 18.28 -23.30
C LEU A 201 -2.41 17.54 -24.58
N PHE A 202 -2.56 16.23 -24.50
CA PHE A 202 -3.08 15.40 -25.59
C PHE A 202 -3.72 14.12 -25.03
N LYS A 203 -4.54 13.47 -25.86
CA LYS A 203 -5.14 12.18 -25.53
C LYS A 203 -4.19 11.04 -25.91
N ALA A 204 -4.05 10.04 -25.03
CA ALA A 204 -3.25 8.85 -25.30
C ALA A 204 -3.68 8.17 -26.61
N PRO A 205 -2.77 7.99 -27.59
CA PRO A 205 -3.05 7.19 -28.79
C PRO A 205 -3.43 5.74 -28.47
N ASP A 206 -2.71 5.08 -27.56
CA ASP A 206 -3.08 3.79 -26.97
C ASP A 206 -3.05 3.91 -25.44
N ALA A 207 -4.24 3.87 -24.83
CA ALA A 207 -4.37 4.02 -23.39
C ALA A 207 -3.88 2.80 -22.59
N LEU A 208 -3.55 1.67 -23.23
CA LEU A 208 -3.06 0.44 -22.59
C LEU A 208 -1.54 0.27 -22.68
N VAL A 209 -0.83 1.25 -23.24
CA VAL A 209 0.61 1.25 -23.41
C VAL A 209 1.20 2.52 -22.83
N MET A 210 2.39 2.45 -22.23
CA MET A 210 3.10 3.63 -21.72
C MET A 210 3.49 4.60 -22.83
N ALA A 211 3.78 5.86 -22.46
CA ALA A 211 4.34 6.86 -23.38
C ALA A 211 5.81 7.13 -23.05
N PRO A 212 6.70 7.26 -24.06
CA PRO A 212 8.10 7.50 -23.81
C PRO A 212 8.38 8.90 -23.27
N ILE A 213 9.32 8.97 -22.33
CA ILE A 213 10.00 10.20 -21.94
C ILE A 213 10.89 10.64 -23.12
N VAL A 214 10.87 11.93 -23.45
CA VAL A 214 11.59 12.51 -24.60
C VAL A 214 12.30 13.80 -24.22
N ALA A 215 13.20 14.27 -25.08
CA ALA A 215 13.83 15.57 -24.94
C ALA A 215 12.78 16.70 -24.82
N GLY A 216 13.05 17.66 -23.93
CA GLY A 216 12.14 18.77 -23.61
C GLY A 216 11.11 18.47 -22.52
N ASP A 217 10.98 17.21 -22.09
CA ASP A 217 10.17 16.86 -20.91
C ASP A 217 10.78 17.50 -19.65
N PHE A 218 9.96 18.13 -18.82
CA PHE A 218 10.35 18.64 -17.51
C PHE A 218 9.97 17.59 -16.47
N VAL A 219 10.97 17.02 -15.82
CA VAL A 219 10.79 15.94 -14.85
C VAL A 219 10.98 16.46 -13.44
N GLU A 220 10.13 15.99 -12.53
CA GLU A 220 10.27 16.09 -11.08
C GLU A 220 10.47 14.67 -10.55
N TYR A 221 11.50 14.43 -9.75
CA TYR A 221 11.87 13.08 -9.35
C TYR A 221 12.43 13.01 -7.94
N SER A 222 12.35 11.81 -7.36
CA SER A 222 13.00 11.44 -6.10
C SER A 222 13.88 10.22 -6.32
N GLY A 223 15.07 10.23 -5.72
CA GLY A 223 16.07 9.19 -5.95
C GLY A 223 17.21 9.20 -4.94
N VAL A 224 18.19 8.33 -5.17
CA VAL A 224 19.43 8.23 -4.39
C VAL A 224 20.64 8.39 -5.30
N GLN A 225 21.60 9.18 -4.87
CA GLN A 225 22.90 9.31 -5.53
C GLN A 225 23.63 7.96 -5.49
N SER A 226 24.08 7.49 -6.66
CA SER A 226 24.91 6.28 -6.78
C SER A 226 26.00 6.52 -7.82
N GLY A 227 27.22 6.77 -7.35
CA GLY A 227 28.32 7.18 -8.23
C GLY A 227 28.00 8.50 -8.94
N SER A 228 28.06 8.50 -10.27
CA SER A 228 27.74 9.67 -11.12
C SER A 228 26.27 9.73 -11.57
N GLU A 229 25.43 8.78 -11.17
CA GLU A 229 24.02 8.73 -11.54
C GLU A 229 23.13 8.96 -10.31
N ILE A 230 21.92 9.49 -10.56
CA ILE A 230 20.83 9.49 -9.57
C ILE A 230 19.88 8.35 -9.92
N ILE A 231 19.68 7.46 -8.96
CA ILE A 231 18.85 6.27 -9.11
C ILE A 231 17.47 6.57 -8.57
N VAL A 232 16.50 6.67 -9.48
CA VAL A 232 15.17 7.26 -9.26
C VAL A 232 14.14 6.18 -8.97
N TYR A 233 13.31 6.41 -7.95
CA TYR A 233 12.18 5.54 -7.58
C TYR A 233 10.81 6.16 -7.84
N ASN A 234 10.75 7.48 -8.08
CA ASN A 234 9.53 8.18 -8.43
C ASN A 234 9.86 9.30 -9.41
N LEU A 235 9.08 9.46 -10.48
CA LEU A 235 9.28 10.48 -11.51
C LEU A 235 7.95 10.92 -12.11
N VAL A 236 7.74 12.23 -12.15
CA VAL A 236 6.61 12.87 -12.81
C VAL A 236 7.11 13.77 -13.93
N VAL A 237 6.62 13.54 -15.15
CA VAL A 237 6.79 14.47 -16.27
C VAL A 237 5.72 15.56 -16.15
N SER A 238 6.02 16.65 -15.45
CA SER A 238 5.02 17.60 -14.98
C SER A 238 4.54 18.58 -16.07
N ASN A 239 5.30 18.76 -17.16
CA ASN A 239 4.87 19.55 -18.33
C ASN A 239 4.10 18.74 -19.40
N VAL A 240 3.66 17.52 -19.05
CA VAL A 240 2.94 16.62 -19.95
C VAL A 240 1.67 16.12 -19.29
N GLN A 241 0.52 16.37 -19.90
CA GLN A 241 -0.78 15.88 -19.43
C GLN A 241 -1.40 14.96 -20.49
N ILE A 242 -1.31 13.65 -20.25
CA ILE A 242 -1.88 12.62 -21.12
C ILE A 242 -3.27 12.26 -20.60
N THR A 243 -4.31 12.52 -21.39
CA THR A 243 -5.68 12.21 -21.03
C THR A 243 -6.14 10.87 -21.60
N THR A 244 -7.09 10.22 -20.95
CA THR A 244 -7.78 9.02 -21.43
C THR A 244 -9.27 9.28 -21.61
N SER A 245 -10.05 8.27 -21.99
CA SER A 245 -11.51 8.38 -22.09
C SER A 245 -12.16 7.09 -21.62
N GLY A 246 -12.77 7.11 -20.44
CA GLY A 246 -13.27 5.95 -19.72
C GLY A 246 -12.13 5.08 -19.16
N ALA A 247 -12.27 3.77 -19.34
CA ALA A 247 -11.30 2.78 -18.88
C ALA A 247 -10.24 2.50 -19.97
N PRO A 248 -8.93 2.49 -19.64
CA PRO A 248 -8.39 2.74 -18.29
C PRO A 248 -8.36 4.24 -17.94
N THR A 249 -8.67 4.53 -16.68
CA THR A 249 -8.32 5.80 -16.03
C THR A 249 -7.05 5.59 -15.22
N TYR A 250 -6.11 6.52 -15.25
CA TYR A 250 -4.93 6.46 -14.40
C TYR A 250 -5.07 7.43 -13.23
N ILE A 251 -4.46 7.06 -12.11
CA ILE A 251 -4.48 7.82 -10.87
C ILE A 251 -3.03 8.13 -10.50
N ARG A 252 -2.75 9.39 -10.17
CA ARG A 252 -1.50 9.81 -9.52
C ARG A 252 -1.84 10.32 -8.13
N MET A 253 -1.13 9.83 -7.12
CA MET A 253 -1.18 10.43 -5.79
C MET A 253 -0.05 11.45 -5.67
N GLU A 254 -0.39 12.65 -5.21
CA GLU A 254 0.59 13.67 -4.86
C GLU A 254 0.87 13.67 -3.37
N ASP A 255 -0.18 13.48 -2.56
CA ASP A 255 -0.07 13.58 -1.11
C ASP A 255 -1.04 12.63 -0.41
N ALA A 256 -0.57 12.11 0.71
CA ALA A 256 -1.24 11.14 1.57
C ALA A 256 -0.69 11.22 3.00
N ASN A 257 -1.10 12.26 3.73
CA ASN A 257 -0.73 12.43 5.13
C ASN A 257 -1.82 11.80 6.00
N ILE A 258 -1.41 10.98 6.97
CA ILE A 258 -2.31 10.33 7.91
C ILE A 258 -2.19 11.01 9.27
N GLY A 259 -3.25 11.71 9.68
CA GLY A 259 -3.39 12.29 11.01
C GLY A 259 -3.78 11.22 12.02
N VAL A 260 -2.94 11.04 13.03
CA VAL A 260 -3.14 10.01 14.05
C VAL A 260 -4.02 10.58 15.16
N TRP A 261 -5.08 9.85 15.49
CA TRP A 261 -6.04 10.21 16.51
C TRP A 261 -5.52 9.84 17.90
N THR A 262 -5.89 10.64 18.89
CA THR A 262 -5.62 10.36 20.31
C THR A 262 -6.88 10.47 21.14
N ALA A 263 -6.95 9.66 22.20
CA ALA A 263 -8.00 9.74 23.20
C ALA A 263 -7.86 10.99 24.09
N ASP A 264 -6.68 11.60 24.14
CA ASP A 264 -6.43 12.81 24.93
C ASP A 264 -6.77 14.09 24.14
N THR A 265 -8.01 14.20 23.68
CA THR A 265 -8.48 15.33 22.86
C THR A 265 -8.54 16.67 23.63
N ALA A 266 -8.31 16.65 24.94
CA ALA A 266 -8.27 17.85 25.77
C ALA A 266 -6.90 18.51 25.79
N ASN A 267 -5.83 17.72 25.66
CA ASN A 267 -4.46 18.18 25.80
C ASN A 267 -3.61 17.96 24.55
N GLN A 268 -4.14 17.32 23.50
CA GLN A 268 -3.45 17.12 22.24
C GLN A 268 -4.26 17.65 21.05
N GLU A 269 -3.55 18.22 20.08
CA GLU A 269 -4.07 18.61 18.77
C GLU A 269 -3.86 17.48 17.77
N ILE A 270 -4.88 17.20 16.95
CA ILE A 270 -4.88 16.13 15.96
C ILE A 270 -4.83 16.74 14.56
N ALA A 271 -3.89 16.31 13.74
CA ALA A 271 -3.81 16.69 12.35
C ALA A 271 -4.92 16.04 11.50
N GLN A 272 -5.26 16.66 10.36
CA GLN A 272 -6.22 16.08 9.42
C GLN A 272 -5.53 15.03 8.53
N THR A 273 -6.16 13.87 8.35
CA THR A 273 -5.81 12.98 7.26
C THR A 273 -6.24 13.59 5.93
N ARG A 274 -5.33 13.61 4.95
CA ARG A 274 -5.53 14.24 3.64
C ARG A 274 -5.06 13.33 2.52
N PHE A 275 -5.87 13.25 1.47
CA PHE A 275 -5.55 12.58 0.22
C PHE A 275 -5.64 13.58 -0.93
N VAL A 276 -4.58 13.71 -1.71
CA VAL A 276 -4.54 14.56 -2.91
C VAL A 276 -4.07 13.72 -4.09
N GLY A 277 -4.88 13.72 -5.15
CA GLY A 277 -4.52 13.01 -6.37
C GLY A 277 -5.09 13.63 -7.63
N TYR A 278 -4.67 13.07 -8.76
CA TYR A 278 -5.01 13.50 -10.11
C TYR A 278 -5.42 12.29 -10.93
N THR A 279 -6.19 12.53 -11.98
CA THR A 279 -6.66 11.47 -12.87
C THR A 279 -6.44 11.79 -14.35
N SER A 280 -6.25 10.78 -15.18
CA SER A 280 -6.15 10.97 -16.63
C SER A 280 -7.49 11.26 -17.31
N ASP A 281 -8.60 11.14 -16.59
CA ASP A 281 -9.94 11.38 -17.09
C ASP A 281 -10.82 11.92 -15.95
N SER A 282 -11.73 12.85 -16.26
CA SER A 282 -12.68 13.46 -15.33
C SER A 282 -14.15 13.21 -15.74
N ALA A 283 -14.39 12.29 -16.67
CA ALA A 283 -15.74 11.90 -17.09
C ALA A 283 -16.56 11.35 -15.91
N ALA A 284 -17.89 11.44 -16.01
CA ALA A 284 -18.79 11.08 -14.91
C ALA A 284 -18.61 9.64 -14.39
N ASN A 285 -18.22 8.70 -15.26
CA ASN A 285 -17.96 7.30 -14.92
C ASN A 285 -16.63 7.07 -14.17
N VAL A 286 -15.73 8.07 -14.10
CA VAL A 286 -14.55 8.03 -13.23
C VAL A 286 -14.96 8.14 -11.75
N ASN A 287 -16.13 8.74 -11.48
CA ASN A 287 -16.61 8.98 -10.14
C ASN A 287 -17.53 7.86 -9.62
N PRO A 288 -17.55 7.60 -8.30
CA PRO A 288 -16.64 8.16 -7.30
C PRO A 288 -15.24 7.52 -7.39
N ILE A 289 -14.22 8.31 -7.09
CA ILE A 289 -12.92 7.80 -6.66
C ILE A 289 -13.09 7.23 -5.25
N LYS A 290 -12.84 5.94 -5.10
CA LYS A 290 -12.95 5.23 -3.83
C LYS A 290 -11.59 5.15 -3.16
N ILE A 291 -11.54 5.42 -1.86
CA ILE A 291 -10.34 5.31 -1.03
C ILE A 291 -10.59 4.18 -0.02
N TYR A 292 -9.67 3.22 0.02
CA TYR A 292 -9.71 2.05 0.91
C TYR A 292 -8.45 2.01 1.78
N ALA A 293 -8.62 1.66 3.05
CA ALA A 293 -7.53 1.18 3.89
C ALA A 293 -7.32 -0.32 3.61
N ILE A 294 -6.08 -0.73 3.34
CA ILE A 294 -5.76 -2.15 3.13
C ILE A 294 -5.45 -2.78 4.49
N GLU A 295 -6.38 -3.60 4.98
CA GLU A 295 -6.18 -4.41 6.17
C GLU A 295 -5.73 -5.81 5.77
N TYR A 296 -5.03 -6.51 6.66
CA TYR A 296 -4.58 -7.87 6.41
C TYR A 296 -5.24 -8.81 7.41
N ASP A 297 -5.72 -9.96 6.94
CA ASP A 297 -6.12 -11.02 7.84
C ASP A 297 -4.89 -11.49 8.65
N PRO A 298 -4.94 -11.45 9.98
CA PRO A 298 -3.77 -11.70 10.83
C PRO A 298 -3.29 -13.17 10.83
N CYS A 299 -4.01 -14.08 10.18
CA CYS A 299 -3.63 -15.48 10.04
C CYS A 299 -3.29 -15.89 8.61
N THR A 300 -4.00 -15.38 7.61
CA THR A 300 -3.80 -15.78 6.21
C THR A 300 -2.96 -14.78 5.43
N GLY A 301 -2.87 -13.52 5.88
CA GLY A 301 -2.27 -12.44 5.12
C GLY A 301 -3.09 -11.98 3.93
N GLU A 302 -4.34 -12.43 3.79
CA GLU A 302 -5.25 -11.95 2.74
C GLU A 302 -5.59 -10.47 2.98
N ALA A 303 -5.34 -9.64 1.97
CA ALA A 303 -5.66 -8.22 2.02
C ALA A 303 -7.17 -8.02 1.90
N VAL A 304 -7.75 -7.18 2.76
CA VAL A 304 -9.16 -6.83 2.82
C VAL A 304 -9.28 -5.31 2.75
N ASP A 305 -9.99 -4.83 1.73
CA ASP A 305 -10.25 -3.40 1.56
C ASP A 305 -11.39 -2.95 2.49
N ARG A 306 -11.10 -1.97 3.35
CA ARG A 306 -12.13 -1.23 4.08
C ARG A 306 -12.32 0.15 3.46
N GLU A 307 -13.53 0.44 2.98
CA GLU A 307 -13.83 1.74 2.38
C GLU A 307 -13.73 2.86 3.44
N ILE A 308 -12.96 3.89 3.11
CA ILE A 308 -12.81 5.12 3.89
C ILE A 308 -13.70 6.21 3.31
N ALA A 309 -13.69 6.37 1.98
CA ALA A 309 -14.42 7.45 1.32
C ALA A 309 -14.73 7.17 -0.15
N GLY A 310 -15.73 7.91 -0.65
CA GLY A 310 -15.96 8.15 -2.08
C GLY A 310 -15.88 9.64 -2.36
N VAL A 311 -15.10 10.04 -3.36
CA VAL A 311 -14.76 11.42 -3.69
C VAL A 311 -15.01 11.66 -5.18
N SER A 312 -15.48 12.84 -5.54
CA SER A 312 -15.61 13.19 -6.96
C SER A 312 -14.41 13.98 -7.45
N VAL A 313 -13.92 13.65 -8.64
CA VAL A 313 -13.08 14.55 -9.46
C VAL A 313 -13.99 15.67 -9.99
N PRO A 314 -13.77 16.94 -9.60
CA PRO A 314 -14.54 18.05 -10.14
C PRO A 314 -14.29 18.18 -11.64
N SER A 315 -15.35 18.25 -12.44
CA SER A 315 -15.26 18.38 -13.90
C SER A 315 -14.82 19.78 -14.37
N THR A 316 -14.53 20.69 -13.44
CA THR A 316 -14.13 22.08 -13.71
C THR A 316 -12.63 22.32 -13.56
N GLU A 317 -11.89 21.38 -13.00
CA GLU A 317 -10.45 21.51 -12.78
C GLU A 317 -9.69 20.89 -13.95
N VAL A 318 -8.91 21.71 -14.66
CA VAL A 318 -8.15 21.29 -15.86
C VAL A 318 -7.14 20.18 -15.56
N ARG A 319 -6.71 20.06 -14.30
CA ARG A 319 -5.78 19.04 -13.81
C ARG A 319 -6.45 17.71 -13.45
N ASN A 320 -7.78 17.64 -13.44
CA ASN A 320 -8.55 16.50 -12.94
C ASN A 320 -8.15 16.09 -11.51
N LYS A 321 -7.93 17.09 -10.65
CA LYS A 321 -7.54 16.91 -9.25
C LYS A 321 -8.73 16.45 -8.41
N PHE A 322 -8.53 15.49 -7.51
CA PHE A 322 -9.43 15.21 -6.40
C PHE A 322 -8.72 15.45 -5.07
N GLU A 323 -9.50 15.81 -4.04
CA GLU A 323 -8.99 15.98 -2.69
C GLU A 323 -10.02 15.46 -1.69
N TYR A 324 -9.54 14.76 -0.68
CA TYR A 324 -10.35 14.31 0.44
C TYR A 324 -9.65 14.58 1.77
N ARG A 325 -10.45 14.97 2.77
CA ARG A 325 -9.98 15.25 4.13
C ARG A 325 -10.89 14.59 5.14
N ILE A 326 -10.30 13.89 6.10
CA ILE A 326 -11.01 13.34 7.24
C ILE A 326 -10.98 14.40 8.36
N LYS A 327 -12.08 14.50 9.12
CA LYS A 327 -12.11 15.38 10.29
C LYS A 327 -11.11 14.86 11.34
N ALA A 328 -10.32 15.77 11.91
CA ALA A 328 -9.35 15.50 12.98
C ALA A 328 -9.97 14.90 14.28
N THR A 329 -11.29 14.79 14.38
CA THR A 329 -11.97 14.19 15.54
C THR A 329 -12.37 12.73 15.32
N GLN A 330 -12.17 12.19 14.12
CA GLN A 330 -12.58 10.83 13.79
C GLN A 330 -11.50 9.83 14.21
N ASN A 331 -11.83 8.97 15.18
CA ASN A 331 -11.03 7.79 15.46
C ASN A 331 -11.19 6.79 14.29
N ASP A 332 -10.07 6.29 13.78
CA ASP A 332 -10.04 5.33 12.68
C ASP A 332 -9.00 4.23 12.99
N ASN A 333 -9.17 3.07 12.35
CA ASN A 333 -8.11 2.07 12.29
C ASN A 333 -7.18 2.44 11.14
N TYR A 334 -5.89 2.46 11.41
CA TYR A 334 -4.87 2.81 10.44
C TYR A 334 -4.35 1.58 9.71
N ALA A 335 -4.19 1.71 8.40
CA ALA A 335 -3.53 0.75 7.54
C ALA A 335 -2.16 1.27 7.12
N ARG A 336 -1.20 0.37 6.88
CA ARG A 336 0.11 0.75 6.35
C ARG A 336 0.06 1.24 4.90
N GLU A 337 -0.99 0.85 4.18
CA GLU A 337 -1.19 1.11 2.77
C GLU A 337 -2.66 1.47 2.49
N TYR A 338 -2.87 2.37 1.54
CA TYR A 338 -4.20 2.77 1.08
C TYR A 338 -4.33 2.53 -0.43
N ARG A 339 -5.49 2.05 -0.84
CA ARG A 339 -5.85 1.83 -2.25
C ARG A 339 -6.85 2.87 -2.70
N VAL A 340 -6.53 3.54 -3.79
CA VAL A 340 -7.41 4.47 -4.48
C VAL A 340 -7.88 3.81 -5.77
N VAL A 341 -9.19 3.81 -6.04
CA VAL A 341 -9.80 3.12 -7.19
C VAL A 341 -10.77 4.06 -7.91
N ALA A 342 -10.65 4.15 -9.24
CA ALA A 342 -11.57 4.92 -10.07
C ALA A 342 -12.89 4.17 -10.29
N GLY A 343 -13.99 4.90 -10.46
CA GLY A 343 -15.32 4.35 -10.77
C GLY A 343 -15.38 3.57 -12.09
N THR A 344 -14.39 3.77 -12.97
CA THR A 344 -14.22 3.02 -14.22
C THR A 344 -13.75 1.57 -14.00
N GLY A 345 -13.39 1.21 -12.76
CA GLY A 345 -12.82 -0.08 -12.43
C GLY A 345 -11.35 -0.20 -12.85
N THR A 346 -10.78 -1.41 -12.71
CA THR A 346 -9.37 -1.66 -13.00
C THR A 346 -9.17 -2.44 -14.29
N VAL A 347 -8.06 -2.17 -14.99
CA VAL A 347 -7.67 -2.86 -16.22
C VAL A 347 -6.16 -3.10 -16.21
N LYS A 348 -5.74 -4.34 -16.41
CA LYS A 348 -4.32 -4.66 -16.62
C LYS A 348 -3.87 -4.18 -18.00
N THR A 349 -2.87 -3.32 -18.03
CA THR A 349 -2.27 -2.76 -19.25
C THR A 349 -1.39 -3.79 -19.95
N LYS A 350 -0.96 -3.51 -21.19
CA LYS A 350 0.01 -4.37 -21.91
C LYS A 350 1.39 -4.37 -21.21
N ASN A 351 1.67 -3.34 -20.42
CA ASN A 351 2.87 -3.20 -19.60
C ASN A 351 2.79 -3.93 -18.25
N GLY A 352 1.65 -4.52 -17.89
CA GLY A 352 1.48 -5.23 -16.61
C GLY A 352 0.99 -4.37 -15.45
N ILE A 353 0.96 -3.03 -15.59
CA ILE A 353 0.40 -2.11 -14.60
C ILE A 353 -1.12 -2.25 -14.52
N MET A 354 -1.66 -2.22 -13.29
CA MET A 354 -3.10 -2.20 -13.04
C MET A 354 -3.62 -0.75 -13.09
N ALA A 355 -4.10 -0.32 -14.26
CA ALA A 355 -4.75 0.97 -14.39
C ALA A 355 -6.11 0.98 -13.67
N GLY A 356 -6.59 2.17 -13.32
CA GLY A 356 -7.82 2.37 -12.55
C GLY A 356 -7.63 2.27 -11.04
N GLN A 357 -6.42 1.94 -10.58
CA GLN A 357 -6.06 1.95 -9.17
C GLN A 357 -4.69 2.57 -8.91
N TYR A 358 -4.47 2.99 -7.67
CA TYR A 358 -3.17 3.33 -7.11
C TYR A 358 -3.11 2.80 -5.67
N VAL A 359 -2.11 2.01 -5.33
CA VAL A 359 -1.80 1.63 -3.94
C VAL A 359 -0.62 2.44 -3.49
N MET A 360 -0.72 3.06 -2.31
CA MET A 360 0.40 3.82 -1.75
C MET A 360 0.69 3.37 -0.32
N PRO A 361 1.96 3.18 0.04
CA PRO A 361 2.34 3.16 1.44
C PRO A 361 2.10 4.54 2.05
N VAL A 362 1.83 4.58 3.36
CA VAL A 362 1.80 5.86 4.08
C VAL A 362 3.22 6.35 4.30
N SER A 363 3.56 7.46 3.67
CA SER A 363 4.89 8.09 3.78
C SER A 363 4.98 9.13 4.90
N GLU A 364 3.84 9.62 5.41
CA GLU A 364 3.81 10.63 6.47
C GLU A 364 2.72 10.33 7.49
N TRP A 365 3.17 10.10 8.73
CA TRP A 365 2.32 9.90 9.91
C TRP A 365 2.45 11.12 10.79
N ILE A 366 1.36 11.86 10.95
CA ILE A 366 1.36 13.07 11.78
C ILE A 366 0.80 12.67 13.15
N GLN A 367 1.70 12.51 14.11
CA GLN A 367 1.35 12.19 15.49
C GLN A 367 0.66 13.40 16.15
N PRO A 368 -0.22 13.18 17.15
CA PRO A 368 -0.84 14.28 17.87
C PRO A 368 0.19 15.10 18.66
N GLU A 369 0.04 16.42 18.65
CA GLU A 369 0.93 17.35 19.34
C GLU A 369 0.33 17.77 20.68
N ASP A 370 1.10 17.76 21.78
CA ASP A 370 0.61 18.27 23.06
C ASP A 370 0.38 19.79 22.98
N SER A 371 -0.87 20.20 23.22
CA SER A 371 -1.32 21.59 23.16
C SER A 371 -1.26 22.32 24.51
N THR A 372 -0.81 21.62 25.56
CA THR A 372 -0.69 22.17 26.93
C THR A 372 0.79 22.33 27.33
N PRO A 373 1.34 23.56 27.31
CA PRO A 373 2.73 23.80 27.67
C PRO A 373 3.08 23.34 29.09
N GLY A 374 4.26 22.72 29.24
CA GLY A 374 4.81 22.32 30.54
C GLY A 374 4.30 20.98 31.09
N ARG A 375 3.38 20.30 30.39
CA ARG A 375 2.96 18.94 30.71
C ARG A 375 3.99 17.91 30.17
N PRO A 376 4.20 16.77 30.85
CA PRO A 376 4.90 15.63 30.24
C PRO A 376 4.22 15.20 28.94
N PRO A 377 5.01 14.79 27.92
CA PRO A 377 4.43 14.42 26.64
C PRO A 377 3.58 13.15 26.75
N SER A 378 2.49 13.11 26.00
CA SER A 378 1.63 11.94 25.91
C SER A 378 2.27 10.89 24.98
N PRO A 379 2.24 9.57 25.29
CA PRO A 379 2.78 8.56 24.40
C PRO A 379 2.01 8.51 23.08
N HIS A 380 2.72 8.13 22.01
CA HIS A 380 2.10 7.84 20.72
C HIS A 380 1.11 6.67 20.85
N ASP A 381 -0.06 6.79 20.21
CA ASP A 381 -1.09 5.75 20.27
C ASP A 381 -1.00 4.79 19.07
N PHE A 382 -0.35 3.64 19.30
CA PHE A 382 -0.19 2.61 18.28
C PHE A 382 -1.30 1.57 18.28
N ARG A 383 -2.30 1.65 19.19
CA ARG A 383 -3.39 0.66 19.28
C ARG A 383 -4.25 0.60 18.03
N SER A 384 -4.44 1.74 17.36
CA SER A 384 -5.23 1.84 16.13
C SER A 384 -4.45 1.43 14.88
N TYR A 385 -3.15 1.12 14.98
CA TYR A 385 -2.33 0.66 13.86
C TYR A 385 -2.54 -0.84 13.69
N ALA A 386 -3.53 -1.22 12.89
CA ALA A 386 -3.95 -2.62 12.77
C ALA A 386 -2.80 -3.54 12.36
N PHE A 387 -1.93 -3.09 11.46
CA PHE A 387 -0.75 -3.84 11.02
C PHE A 387 0.30 -4.04 12.12
N LEU A 388 0.37 -3.16 13.12
CA LEU A 388 1.27 -3.30 14.27
C LEU A 388 0.65 -4.16 15.38
N ALA A 389 -0.64 -3.96 15.68
CA ALA A 389 -1.34 -4.60 16.79
C ALA A 389 -1.91 -5.99 16.44
N LYS A 390 -2.17 -6.26 15.15
CA LYS A 390 -2.67 -7.55 14.65
C LYS A 390 -1.64 -8.34 13.85
N GLY A 391 -0.66 -7.65 13.26
CA GLY A 391 0.28 -8.25 12.31
C GLY A 391 -0.23 -8.24 10.87
N LEU A 392 0.54 -8.88 10.00
CA LEU A 392 0.31 -8.92 8.55
C LEU A 392 -0.15 -10.30 8.05
N GLY A 393 -0.25 -11.29 8.94
CA GLY A 393 -0.62 -12.65 8.57
C GLY A 393 0.51 -13.40 7.88
N ARG A 394 0.15 -14.40 7.06
CA ARG A 394 1.15 -15.24 6.37
C ARG A 394 1.63 -14.58 5.10
N ASP A 395 2.94 -14.60 4.88
CA ASP A 395 3.52 -14.29 3.57
C ASP A 395 3.40 -15.48 2.60
N VAL A 396 3.90 -15.30 1.39
CA VAL A 396 3.83 -16.30 0.31
C VAL A 396 4.68 -17.55 0.60
N GLU A 397 5.69 -17.43 1.45
CA GLU A 397 6.47 -18.55 2.00
C GLU A 397 5.77 -19.26 3.18
N GLY A 398 4.63 -18.73 3.64
CA GLY A 398 3.84 -19.25 4.76
C GLY A 398 4.33 -18.81 6.14
N ASN A 399 5.30 -17.89 6.21
CA ASN A 399 5.80 -17.35 7.47
C ASN A 399 4.76 -16.38 8.06
N LEU A 400 4.50 -16.51 9.37
CA LEU A 400 3.47 -15.74 10.05
C LEU A 400 4.03 -14.46 10.68
N TRP A 401 3.67 -13.31 10.11
CA TRP A 401 3.98 -11.97 10.60
C TRP A 401 2.92 -11.52 11.60
N GLY A 402 3.23 -11.64 12.89
CA GLY A 402 2.34 -11.27 13.99
C GLY A 402 2.46 -9.80 14.42
N PRO A 403 1.77 -9.42 15.51
CA PRO A 403 1.93 -8.12 16.14
C PRO A 403 3.39 -7.86 16.54
N LEU A 404 3.73 -6.59 16.70
CA LEU A 404 5.04 -6.22 17.22
C LEU A 404 5.26 -6.81 18.62
N ASN A 405 6.44 -7.39 18.83
CA ASN A 405 6.84 -7.95 20.13
C ASN A 405 8.32 -7.63 20.45
N PRO A 406 8.62 -6.84 21.49
CA PRO A 406 7.67 -6.16 22.39
C PRO A 406 6.83 -5.10 21.65
N PHE A 407 5.61 -4.84 22.14
CA PHE A 407 4.77 -3.79 21.56
C PHE A 407 5.20 -2.41 22.10
N PRO A 408 5.25 -1.36 21.27
CA PRO A 408 5.73 -0.03 21.66
C PRO A 408 4.71 0.76 22.50
N GLN A 409 3.87 0.10 23.30
CA GLN A 409 2.88 0.75 24.17
C GLN A 409 2.36 -0.23 25.22
N THR A 410 2.22 0.22 26.47
CA THR A 410 1.62 -0.53 27.56
C THR A 410 0.09 -0.57 27.42
N GLY A 411 -0.52 -1.70 27.79
CA GLY A 411 -1.98 -1.82 27.85
C GLY A 411 -2.67 -2.01 26.48
N ALA A 412 -1.91 -2.18 25.40
CA ALA A 412 -2.46 -2.55 24.10
C ALA A 412 -2.98 -3.98 24.10
N THR A 413 -4.14 -4.19 23.46
CA THR A 413 -4.66 -5.54 23.19
C THR A 413 -4.11 -6.01 21.86
N LEU A 414 -3.30 -7.06 21.87
CA LEU A 414 -2.67 -7.62 20.67
C LEU A 414 -3.43 -8.83 20.16
N TYR A 415 -3.38 -9.04 18.85
CA TYR A 415 -3.89 -10.28 18.27
C TYR A 415 -3.06 -11.47 18.76
N ASP A 416 -3.72 -12.59 19.05
CA ASP A 416 -3.06 -13.81 19.50
C ASP A 416 -2.84 -14.75 18.32
N ASN A 417 -1.66 -14.67 17.70
CA ASN A 417 -1.28 -15.50 16.55
C ASN A 417 -1.23 -17.00 16.86
N SER A 418 -1.22 -17.41 18.14
CA SER A 418 -1.32 -18.84 18.49
C SER A 418 -2.67 -19.45 18.09
N LYS A 419 -3.68 -18.60 17.86
CA LYS A 419 -5.01 -18.99 17.37
C LYS A 419 -5.05 -19.22 15.86
N CYS A 420 -4.00 -18.85 15.13
CA CYS A 420 -3.97 -19.09 13.70
C CYS A 420 -3.82 -20.58 13.41
N PRO A 421 -4.57 -21.13 12.42
CA PRO A 421 -4.33 -22.48 11.96
C PRO A 421 -2.87 -22.68 11.54
N PRO A 422 -2.31 -23.90 11.68
CA PRO A 422 -1.00 -24.22 11.14
C PRO A 422 -0.90 -23.80 9.67
N ALA A 423 0.31 -23.47 9.21
CA ALA A 423 0.54 -23.26 7.79
C ALA A 423 0.02 -24.51 7.06
N THR A 424 -0.91 -24.34 6.13
CA THR A 424 -1.26 -25.43 5.23
C THR A 424 0.00 -25.74 4.44
N THR A 425 0.65 -26.87 4.73
CA THR A 425 1.67 -27.41 3.83
C THR A 425 1.02 -27.50 2.46
N PRO A 426 1.62 -26.98 1.39
CA PRO A 426 1.07 -27.21 0.06
C PRO A 426 0.99 -28.72 -0.12
N THR A 427 -0.23 -29.26 -0.15
CA THR A 427 -0.46 -30.67 -0.44
C THR A 427 0.14 -30.92 -1.80
N THR A 428 1.17 -31.77 -1.89
CA THR A 428 1.58 -32.41 -3.14
C THR A 428 0.44 -33.33 -3.61
N GLY A 429 -0.64 -32.72 -4.09
CA GLY A 429 -1.45 -33.29 -5.14
C GLY A 429 -0.68 -33.07 -6.44
N THR A 430 -0.54 -34.12 -7.22
CA THR A 430 0.08 -34.10 -8.55
C THR A 430 -0.56 -33.00 -9.39
N GLY A 431 0.13 -31.86 -9.44
CA GLY A 431 -0.38 -30.61 -10.01
C GLY A 431 0.70 -29.55 -9.83
N THR A 432 1.61 -29.48 -10.79
CA THR A 432 2.81 -28.63 -10.77
C THR A 432 2.44 -27.15 -10.82
N GLY A 433 2.42 -26.51 -9.65
CA GLY A 433 2.56 -25.09 -9.46
C GLY A 433 3.88 -24.78 -8.74
N THR A 434 4.48 -23.64 -9.05
CA THR A 434 5.62 -23.06 -8.32
C THR A 434 5.55 -21.54 -8.47
N GLY A 435 5.28 -20.82 -7.36
CA GLY A 435 5.88 -19.50 -7.08
C GLY A 435 7.34 -19.72 -6.65
N THR A 436 8.22 -18.76 -6.42
CA THR A 436 8.19 -17.31 -6.18
C THR A 436 9.61 -16.79 -6.51
N GLY A 437 9.82 -15.47 -6.52
CA GLY A 437 11.12 -14.86 -6.87
C GLY A 437 12.23 -15.02 -5.83
N THR A 438 13.49 -14.90 -6.28
CA THR A 438 14.65 -14.18 -5.65
C THR A 438 15.94 -14.44 -6.45
N GLY A 439 16.84 -13.44 -6.52
CA GLY A 439 18.18 -13.53 -7.15
C GLY A 439 19.12 -14.48 -6.40
N THR A 440 20.22 -15.03 -6.95
CA THR A 440 21.44 -14.32 -7.43
C THR A 440 22.43 -15.30 -8.13
N SER A 441 23.26 -14.76 -9.05
CA SER A 441 24.63 -15.17 -9.45
C SER A 441 24.93 -16.19 -10.60
N THR A 442 25.63 -15.65 -11.61
CA THR A 442 26.62 -16.22 -12.59
C THR A 442 26.18 -16.89 -13.92
N THR A 443 26.64 -16.28 -15.02
CA THR A 443 26.52 -16.44 -16.50
C THR A 443 27.01 -17.79 -17.10
N PRO A 444 26.90 -18.08 -18.45
CA PRO A 444 26.13 -17.44 -19.55
C PRO A 444 25.36 -18.41 -20.52
N ALA A 445 24.43 -17.82 -21.28
CA ALA A 445 24.02 -18.12 -22.67
C ALA A 445 22.91 -19.16 -23.02
N THR A 446 22.03 -18.67 -23.93
CA THR A 446 21.26 -19.33 -25.02
C THR A 446 19.82 -19.86 -24.79
N ALA A 447 18.85 -19.04 -25.26
CA ALA A 447 17.75 -19.31 -26.20
C ALA A 447 16.50 -20.17 -25.85
N ALA A 448 15.36 -19.49 -26.10
CA ALA A 448 14.10 -19.95 -26.68
C ALA A 448 12.96 -20.50 -25.78
N SER A 449 11.75 -20.11 -26.20
CA SER A 449 10.47 -20.05 -25.51
C SER A 449 9.74 -21.38 -25.30
N SER A 450 9.03 -21.48 -24.18
CA SER A 450 7.76 -22.22 -24.10
C SER A 450 6.83 -21.55 -23.09
N SER A 451 5.63 -21.19 -23.54
CA SER A 451 4.57 -20.49 -22.80
C SER A 451 4.18 -21.21 -21.50
N ALA A 452 4.28 -20.52 -20.36
CA ALA A 452 3.74 -20.97 -19.08
C ALA A 452 2.22 -20.71 -18.98
N ALA A 453 1.50 -21.64 -18.36
CA ALA A 453 0.04 -21.61 -18.20
C ALA A 453 -0.44 -20.50 -17.24
N ALA A 454 -1.66 -19.99 -17.48
CA ALA A 454 -2.29 -18.92 -16.72
C ALA A 454 -2.50 -19.24 -15.23
N VAL A 455 -2.27 -18.25 -14.37
CA VAL A 455 -2.51 -18.28 -12.91
C VAL A 455 -4.02 -18.35 -12.63
N LYS A 456 -4.49 -19.30 -11.81
CA LYS A 456 -5.90 -19.35 -11.36
C LYS A 456 -6.09 -18.57 -10.05
N TYR A 457 -6.85 -17.48 -10.12
CA TYR A 457 -7.27 -16.65 -8.98
C TYR A 457 -8.34 -17.35 -8.13
N LYS A 458 -8.49 -16.96 -6.84
CA LYS A 458 -9.66 -17.32 -6.02
C LYS A 458 -10.91 -16.75 -6.68
N ASP A 459 -11.85 -17.61 -7.03
CA ASP A 459 -13.09 -17.20 -7.69
C ASP A 459 -14.02 -16.46 -6.72
N VAL A 460 -14.12 -15.16 -6.88
CA VAL A 460 -14.99 -14.25 -6.12
C VAL A 460 -16.17 -13.89 -7.00
N VAL A 461 -17.38 -14.17 -6.52
CA VAL A 461 -18.63 -13.86 -7.22
C VAL A 461 -19.31 -12.69 -6.53
N THR A 462 -19.78 -11.73 -7.32
CA THR A 462 -20.64 -10.62 -6.87
C THR A 462 -21.97 -10.67 -7.61
N MET A 463 -23.00 -10.03 -7.06
CA MET A 463 -24.32 -9.91 -7.69
C MET A 463 -24.64 -8.42 -7.94
N PRO A 464 -24.05 -7.81 -8.99
CA PRO A 464 -24.26 -6.40 -9.32
C PRO A 464 -25.70 -6.08 -9.74
N THR A 465 -26.45 -7.08 -10.23
CA THR A 465 -27.85 -6.91 -10.61
C THR A 465 -28.71 -7.92 -9.89
N TYR A 466 -29.64 -7.42 -9.09
CA TYR A 466 -30.72 -8.19 -8.49
C TYR A 466 -31.98 -7.34 -8.51
N ASN A 467 -32.97 -7.77 -9.29
CA ASN A 467 -34.26 -7.10 -9.35
C ASN A 467 -35.38 -8.13 -9.48
N TRP A 468 -36.42 -7.99 -8.66
CA TRP A 468 -37.66 -8.70 -8.82
C TRP A 468 -38.82 -7.71 -8.89
N VAL A 469 -39.66 -7.84 -9.91
CA VAL A 469 -40.87 -7.02 -10.07
C VAL A 469 -42.09 -7.90 -10.26
N SER A 470 -43.24 -7.50 -9.73
CA SER A 470 -44.49 -8.27 -9.76
C SER A 470 -45.20 -8.30 -11.12
N SER A 471 -44.64 -7.64 -12.15
CA SER A 471 -45.22 -7.60 -13.49
C SER A 471 -45.08 -8.94 -14.22
N GLN A 472 -46.04 -9.22 -15.13
CA GLN A 472 -46.08 -10.42 -15.99
C GLN A 472 -46.07 -11.79 -15.26
N SER A 473 -46.59 -11.89 -14.04
CA SER A 473 -46.53 -13.07 -13.15
C SER A 473 -45.23 -13.23 -12.35
N GLY A 474 -44.40 -12.17 -12.32
CA GLY A 474 -43.17 -12.07 -11.57
C GLY A 474 -41.94 -12.17 -12.47
N THR A 475 -41.19 -11.08 -12.60
CA THR A 475 -39.96 -11.03 -13.40
C THR A 475 -38.74 -10.95 -12.50
N LEU A 476 -37.86 -11.94 -12.59
CA LEU A 476 -36.57 -11.99 -11.91
C LEU A 476 -35.45 -11.71 -12.91
N THR A 477 -34.68 -10.65 -12.64
CA THR A 477 -33.45 -10.32 -13.37
C THR A 477 -32.25 -10.41 -12.42
N VAL A 478 -31.28 -11.27 -12.75
CA VAL A 478 -30.06 -11.48 -11.96
C VAL A 478 -28.84 -11.37 -12.87
N GLY A 479 -27.88 -10.57 -12.45
CA GLY A 479 -26.56 -10.46 -13.05
C GLY A 479 -25.50 -10.77 -12.00
N CYS A 480 -24.67 -11.76 -12.27
CA CYS A 480 -23.62 -12.24 -11.38
C CYS A 480 -22.26 -12.19 -12.07
N GLN A 481 -21.24 -11.70 -11.36
CA GLN A 481 -19.92 -11.48 -11.92
C GLN A 481 -18.86 -12.22 -11.13
N SER A 482 -18.12 -13.09 -11.80
CA SER A 482 -16.90 -13.71 -11.29
C SER A 482 -15.70 -12.81 -11.62
N ASN A 483 -14.73 -12.73 -10.71
CA ASN A 483 -13.41 -12.14 -10.97
C ASN A 483 -12.53 -12.98 -11.91
N SER A 484 -12.92 -14.22 -12.20
CA SER A 484 -12.29 -15.09 -13.21
C SER A 484 -12.93 -14.81 -14.57
N THR A 485 -12.38 -13.81 -15.28
CA THR A 485 -13.08 -13.20 -16.42
C THR A 485 -12.97 -13.95 -17.75
N ASP A 486 -12.06 -14.91 -17.84
CA ASP A 486 -11.64 -15.63 -19.04
C ASP A 486 -11.63 -17.17 -18.88
N ASP A 487 -12.09 -17.70 -17.74
CA ASP A 487 -12.18 -19.15 -17.50
C ASP A 487 -13.58 -19.68 -17.84
N ALA A 488 -13.67 -20.56 -18.85
CA ALA A 488 -14.92 -21.20 -19.25
C ALA A 488 -15.53 -22.09 -18.14
N ALA A 489 -14.74 -22.51 -17.16
CA ALA A 489 -15.19 -23.30 -16.01
C ALA A 489 -15.98 -22.47 -14.97
N VAL A 490 -16.07 -21.14 -15.11
CA VAL A 490 -16.95 -20.32 -14.25
C VAL A 490 -18.41 -20.77 -14.34
N ALA A 491 -18.90 -21.12 -15.55
CA ALA A 491 -20.19 -21.75 -15.80
C ALA A 491 -21.30 -21.45 -14.75
N MET A 492 -21.65 -20.16 -14.58
CA MET A 492 -22.40 -19.67 -13.42
C MET A 492 -23.80 -20.29 -13.34
N LYS A 493 -24.19 -20.67 -12.11
CA LYS A 493 -25.51 -21.23 -11.80
C LYS A 493 -26.27 -20.38 -10.78
N LEU A 494 -27.56 -20.21 -11.04
CA LEU A 494 -28.51 -19.52 -10.16
C LEU A 494 -29.35 -20.53 -9.38
N SER A 495 -29.57 -20.25 -8.10
CA SER A 495 -30.55 -20.95 -7.24
C SER A 495 -31.41 -19.92 -6.51
N TYR A 496 -32.67 -20.24 -6.22
CA TYR A 496 -33.55 -19.39 -5.42
C TYR A 496 -34.65 -20.22 -4.74
N THR A 497 -35.21 -19.69 -3.66
CA THR A 497 -36.41 -20.26 -3.02
C THR A 497 -37.56 -19.27 -3.13
N ASN A 498 -38.75 -19.75 -3.48
CA ASN A 498 -39.96 -18.96 -3.42
C ASN A 498 -41.13 -19.83 -2.91
N LYS A 499 -42.35 -19.28 -2.96
CA LYS A 499 -43.55 -19.98 -2.49
C LYS A 499 -43.90 -21.27 -3.25
N ASP A 500 -43.29 -21.52 -4.40
CA ASP A 500 -43.47 -22.75 -5.17
C ASP A 500 -42.39 -23.80 -4.87
N GLY A 501 -41.42 -23.48 -4.00
CA GLY A 501 -40.34 -24.38 -3.59
C GLY A 501 -38.95 -23.82 -3.89
N THR A 502 -37.94 -24.69 -3.80
CA THR A 502 -36.54 -24.35 -4.06
C THR A 502 -36.15 -24.79 -5.47
N THR A 503 -35.61 -23.86 -6.26
CA THR A 503 -35.01 -24.14 -7.56
C THR A 503 -33.49 -24.06 -7.42
N THR A 504 -32.75 -25.07 -7.90
CA THR A 504 -31.29 -25.10 -7.79
C THR A 504 -30.61 -25.29 -9.15
N GLY A 505 -29.45 -24.67 -9.32
CA GLY A 505 -28.53 -24.99 -10.39
C GLY A 505 -28.94 -24.55 -11.81
N LEU A 506 -29.78 -23.52 -11.95
CA LEU A 506 -30.16 -22.97 -13.26
C LEU A 506 -28.95 -22.37 -13.97
N ALA A 507 -28.68 -22.80 -15.19
CA ALA A 507 -27.60 -22.23 -15.99
C ALA A 507 -27.90 -20.75 -16.30
N MET A 508 -26.93 -19.88 -16.09
CA MET A 508 -26.97 -18.50 -16.53
C MET A 508 -26.31 -18.37 -17.92
N THR A 509 -26.63 -17.30 -18.65
CA THR A 509 -26.01 -17.03 -19.96
C THR A 509 -24.80 -16.12 -19.79
N SER A 510 -23.64 -16.48 -20.36
CA SER A 510 -22.44 -15.64 -20.30
C SER A 510 -22.66 -14.34 -21.07
N GLY A 511 -22.34 -13.21 -20.44
CA GLY A 511 -22.23 -11.88 -21.06
C GLY A 511 -20.79 -11.52 -21.44
N GLY A 512 -19.83 -12.43 -21.26
CA GLY A 512 -18.39 -12.17 -21.40
C GLY A 512 -17.77 -11.49 -20.16
N LYS A 513 -16.44 -11.52 -20.08
CA LYS A 513 -15.64 -10.88 -19.01
C LYS A 513 -16.11 -11.25 -17.58
N GLY A 514 -16.41 -12.53 -17.36
CA GLY A 514 -16.86 -13.04 -16.06
C GLY A 514 -18.30 -12.69 -15.66
N LEU A 515 -19.06 -11.95 -16.49
CA LEU A 515 -20.47 -11.61 -16.24
C LEU A 515 -21.41 -12.71 -16.76
N TRP A 516 -22.43 -13.02 -15.98
CA TRP A 516 -23.46 -14.01 -16.27
C TRP A 516 -24.84 -13.47 -15.93
N ASN A 517 -25.79 -13.65 -16.85
CA ASN A 517 -27.12 -13.06 -16.76
C ASN A 517 -28.22 -14.13 -16.76
N PHE A 518 -29.25 -13.88 -15.97
CA PHE A 518 -30.50 -14.63 -15.95
C PHE A 518 -31.69 -13.68 -15.98
N ASN A 519 -32.68 -13.97 -16.82
CA ASN A 519 -33.92 -13.23 -16.89
C ASN A 519 -35.09 -14.18 -17.16
N SER A 520 -36.14 -14.12 -16.33
CA SER A 520 -37.37 -14.89 -16.53
C SER A 520 -38.56 -14.13 -15.97
N ASN A 521 -39.65 -14.08 -16.75
CA ASN A 521 -40.90 -13.40 -16.40
C ASN A 521 -41.97 -14.32 -15.77
N LYS A 522 -41.57 -15.51 -15.30
CA LYS A 522 -42.48 -16.48 -14.66
C LYS A 522 -42.02 -16.90 -13.26
N ILE A 523 -41.27 -16.04 -12.59
CA ILE A 523 -40.68 -16.34 -11.27
C ILE A 523 -41.44 -15.57 -10.19
N LYS A 524 -42.15 -16.30 -9.32
CA LYS A 524 -42.72 -15.70 -8.10
C LYS A 524 -41.61 -15.17 -7.19
N GLN A 525 -41.94 -14.14 -6.41
CA GLN A 525 -41.00 -13.42 -5.56
C GLN A 525 -40.11 -14.37 -4.74
N PRO A 526 -38.78 -14.29 -4.92
CA PRO A 526 -37.85 -15.04 -4.09
C PRO A 526 -37.94 -14.62 -2.62
N THR A 527 -37.78 -15.57 -1.71
CA THR A 527 -37.56 -15.29 -0.30
C THR A 527 -36.22 -14.57 -0.14
N THR A 528 -36.20 -13.50 0.65
CA THR A 528 -34.99 -12.71 0.94
C THR A 528 -33.84 -13.60 1.41
N GLY A 529 -32.62 -13.38 0.91
CA GLY A 529 -31.44 -14.15 1.28
C GLY A 529 -31.31 -15.50 0.56
N THR A 530 -32.25 -15.88 -0.30
CA THR A 530 -32.25 -17.21 -0.94
C THR A 530 -31.76 -17.20 -2.38
N VAL A 531 -31.52 -16.03 -2.99
CA VAL A 531 -31.05 -15.96 -4.38
C VAL A 531 -29.54 -16.09 -4.38
N ILE A 532 -29.05 -17.22 -4.88
CA ILE A 532 -27.64 -17.60 -4.81
C ILE A 532 -27.09 -17.77 -6.23
N CYS A 533 -26.00 -17.06 -6.52
CA CYS A 533 -25.15 -17.35 -7.66
C CYS A 533 -23.96 -18.17 -7.21
N LYS A 534 -23.69 -19.27 -7.91
CA LYS A 534 -22.56 -20.16 -7.67
C LYS A 534 -21.82 -20.44 -8.96
N SER A 535 -20.53 -20.17 -8.96
CA SER A 535 -19.63 -20.46 -10.07
C SER A 535 -19.10 -21.89 -9.97
N GLY A 536 -18.81 -22.49 -11.12
CA GLY A 536 -18.17 -23.79 -11.26
C GLY A 536 -16.74 -23.84 -10.71
N LEU A 537 -16.11 -22.68 -10.49
CA LEU A 537 -14.80 -22.55 -9.82
C LEU A 537 -14.92 -22.45 -8.29
N GLY A 538 -16.14 -22.45 -7.74
CA GLY A 538 -16.40 -22.55 -6.30
C GLY A 538 -16.82 -21.24 -5.62
N GLY A 539 -16.70 -20.09 -6.29
CA GLY A 539 -17.16 -18.81 -5.77
C GLY A 539 -18.69 -18.72 -5.68
N GLN A 540 -19.22 -17.99 -4.69
CA GLN A 540 -20.65 -17.82 -4.51
C GLN A 540 -21.04 -16.49 -3.84
N VAL A 541 -22.26 -16.03 -4.09
CA VAL A 541 -22.88 -14.86 -3.45
C VAL A 541 -24.37 -15.10 -3.25
N ALA A 542 -24.94 -14.58 -2.16
CA ALA A 542 -26.36 -14.65 -1.86
C ALA A 542 -26.96 -13.24 -1.67
N ARG A 543 -28.24 -13.06 -2.05
CA ARG A 543 -29.05 -11.88 -1.75
C ARG A 543 -30.46 -12.24 -1.32
#